data_AF-A0A5N6DLM9-F1
#
_entry.id   AF-A0A5N6DLM9-F1
#
_cell.length_a   1.000
_cell.length_b   1.000
_cell.length_c   1.000
_cell.angle_alpha   90.00
_cell.angle_beta   90.00
_cell.angle_gamma   90.00
#
_symmetry.space_group_name_H-M   'P 1'
#
loop_
_entity.id
_entity.type
_entity.pdbx_description
1 polymer ?
#
loop_
_entity_poly.entity_id
_entity_poly.type
_entity_poly.pdbx_seq_one_letter_code
_entity_poly.pdbx_strand_id
1 'polypeptide(L)'
;MSAQTAPYNDSMRIGSGFNSYTQQLRVNDAVVKENKTAVTDKDLKAKLTGRSAAVSQQVTFTSKFVEHASDITEALNISGALEIKYQGMGAKASGSYLDSSKVKESDINYFVQVKVVNQQLIADDATKFNVIPNIPVTDQQRFTEVYGDSYISGFLEGGEFNALLSIKLNNKENATEIKGALSVELSKAGFGISGQAEGSYSKSDIAKNSETSITVSWAGGGDIRDEKSKVEGWTIDSMAKAAFSFPDRVRQTPQRTHAVLTKYSALRSYQLLSNKGSPLDYENAGVYTNSLLESYLDYKEIWKTIGILGADYGQRKTNLKASATAKDTAKDIKEMKKEFNEISSKLKEDKPVQFSHIPEAPYPGTLVGLEKARRDCRSQMIRIVKEVDAVAEDPMVATDLNRVGIYLSPLLFRQLLPIPELQLTEEDIRKEEASIVTLEEDVQELKKQVAEIKEKHMIAQNTLYSIRTAQEPIYWLTVEKKPSGEHVPKAVKDPEALTYWTFSFSGETPNHSAILHQFSDQLLKNDDPEVTVKRVTDNLGNYMIGFFWKIERYSSCYTFVYLF
;
A
#
# COMPACT_ATOMS: atom_id res chain seq x y z
N MET A 1 5.68 31.23 14.88
CA MET A 1 5.28 30.71 13.55
C MET A 1 6.50 30.06 12.93
N SER A 2 6.33 28.84 12.38
CA SER A 2 7.39 28.18 11.58
C SER A 2 7.78 29.10 10.41
N ALA A 3 9.07 29.19 10.09
CA ALA A 3 9.50 29.88 8.88
C ALA A 3 8.98 29.12 7.65
N GLN A 4 8.44 29.84 6.66
CA GLN A 4 8.05 29.25 5.38
C GLN A 4 9.33 28.91 4.60
N THR A 5 9.41 27.70 4.05
CA THR A 5 10.60 27.23 3.35
C THR A 5 10.25 26.57 2.04
N ALA A 6 11.17 26.63 1.08
CA ALA A 6 11.09 25.88 -0.18
C ALA A 6 12.37 25.04 -0.39
N PRO A 7 12.30 23.91 -1.12
CA PRO A 7 13.48 23.12 -1.47
C PRO A 7 14.53 23.97 -2.17
N TYR A 8 15.78 23.83 -1.74
CA TYR A 8 16.88 24.60 -2.32
C TYR A 8 17.14 24.19 -3.78
N ASN A 9 17.64 25.12 -4.60
CA ASN A 9 18.31 24.80 -5.85
C ASN A 9 19.47 25.76 -6.07
N ASP A 10 20.47 25.35 -6.85
CA ASP A 10 21.69 26.14 -7.06
C ASP A 10 21.45 27.47 -7.78
N SER A 11 20.29 27.67 -8.39
CA SER A 11 19.91 28.94 -9.01
C SER A 11 19.37 29.95 -8.00
N MET A 12 19.02 29.52 -6.79
CA MET A 12 18.52 30.39 -5.73
C MET A 12 19.61 31.30 -5.18
N ARG A 13 19.30 32.60 -5.12
CA ARG A 13 20.18 33.62 -4.57
C ARG A 13 19.47 34.37 -3.46
N ILE A 14 20.24 34.77 -2.45
CA ILE A 14 19.75 35.62 -1.37
C ILE A 14 19.23 36.95 -1.94
N GLY A 15 18.12 37.45 -1.41
CA GLY A 15 17.49 38.69 -1.88
C GLY A 15 16.68 38.58 -3.17
N SER A 16 16.69 37.42 -3.85
CA SER A 16 15.82 37.19 -5.01
C SER A 16 14.35 37.06 -4.60
N GLY A 17 13.47 37.57 -5.46
CA GLY A 17 12.04 37.33 -5.35
C GLY A 17 11.70 35.87 -5.59
N PHE A 18 10.59 35.43 -5.00
CA PHE A 18 10.16 34.05 -5.03
C PHE A 18 8.64 33.97 -5.00
N ASN A 19 8.07 33.12 -5.86
CA ASN A 19 6.66 32.78 -5.78
C ASN A 19 6.52 31.47 -4.99
N SER A 20 5.99 31.53 -3.78
CA SER A 20 5.92 30.40 -2.85
C SER A 20 4.91 29.33 -3.27
N TYR A 21 3.88 29.70 -4.04
CA TYR A 21 2.87 28.78 -4.56
C TYR A 21 3.41 27.92 -5.72
N THR A 22 3.94 28.56 -6.76
CA THR A 22 4.53 27.88 -7.92
C THR A 22 5.96 27.39 -7.67
N GLN A 23 6.57 27.83 -6.57
CA GLN A 23 7.96 27.59 -6.19
C GLN A 23 8.96 28.01 -7.26
N GLN A 24 8.70 29.15 -7.89
CA GLN A 24 9.53 29.70 -8.95
C GLN A 24 10.34 30.90 -8.47
N LEU A 25 11.60 30.92 -8.87
CA LEU A 25 12.45 32.10 -8.77
C LEU A 25 11.87 33.23 -9.60
N ARG A 26 11.93 34.43 -9.03
CA ARG A 26 11.48 35.67 -9.66
C ARG A 26 12.67 36.60 -9.81
N VAL A 27 12.43 37.91 -9.88
CA VAL A 27 13.50 38.87 -10.13
C VAL A 27 14.63 38.74 -9.12
N ASN A 28 15.86 38.82 -9.60
CA ASN A 28 17.04 38.94 -8.75
C ASN A 28 17.03 40.29 -8.03
N ASP A 29 17.68 40.35 -6.87
CA ASP A 29 17.87 41.60 -6.13
C ASP A 29 16.54 42.32 -5.81
N ALA A 30 15.46 41.56 -5.60
CA ALA A 30 14.18 42.10 -5.12
C ALA A 30 14.33 42.78 -3.76
N VAL A 31 15.27 42.27 -2.94
CA VAL A 31 15.71 42.88 -1.69
C VAL A 31 17.22 43.06 -1.74
N VAL A 32 17.65 44.28 -1.48
CA VAL A 32 19.04 44.73 -1.47
C VAL A 32 19.41 45.27 -0.10
N LYS A 33 20.70 45.57 0.06
CA LYS A 33 21.21 46.24 1.27
C LYS A 33 20.76 47.69 1.33
N GLU A 34 20.91 48.32 2.51
CA GLU A 34 20.55 49.73 2.70
C GLU A 34 21.23 50.70 1.70
N ASN A 35 22.50 50.43 1.40
CA ASN A 35 23.33 51.16 0.42
C ASN A 35 22.97 50.85 -1.05
N LYS A 36 21.91 50.07 -1.31
CA LYS A 36 21.42 49.64 -2.64
C LYS A 36 22.36 48.70 -3.40
N THR A 37 23.31 48.05 -2.75
CA THR A 37 24.09 46.97 -3.38
C THR A 37 23.39 45.62 -3.22
N ALA A 38 23.58 44.73 -4.19
CA ALA A 38 23.09 43.35 -4.13
C ALA A 38 23.52 42.63 -2.84
N VAL A 39 22.64 41.76 -2.33
CA VAL A 39 22.98 40.85 -1.23
C VAL A 39 23.68 39.65 -1.85
N THR A 40 24.75 39.19 -1.20
CA THR A 40 25.58 38.09 -1.69
C THR A 40 25.73 37.01 -0.63
N ASP A 41 26.18 35.83 -1.04
CA ASP A 41 26.45 34.72 -0.11
C ASP A 41 27.46 35.07 1.00
N LYS A 42 28.29 36.11 0.82
CA LYS A 42 29.21 36.61 1.85
C LYS A 42 28.50 37.29 3.01
N ASP A 43 27.26 37.69 2.82
CA ASP A 43 26.44 38.40 3.80
C ASP A 43 25.64 37.46 4.69
N LEU A 44 25.58 36.18 4.29
CA LEU A 44 24.98 35.12 5.07
C LEU A 44 25.77 34.89 6.35
N LYS A 45 25.09 35.04 7.49
CA LYS A 45 25.64 34.72 8.80
C LYS A 45 24.84 33.59 9.41
N ALA A 46 25.54 32.66 10.06
CA ALA A 46 24.91 31.68 10.91
C ALA A 46 24.24 32.40 12.07
N LYS A 47 22.97 32.06 12.33
CA LYS A 47 22.24 32.53 13.52
C LYS A 47 22.86 31.88 14.76
N LEU A 48 23.91 32.48 15.32
CA LEU A 48 24.68 31.91 16.44
C LEU A 48 23.81 31.73 17.69
N THR A 49 23.61 30.47 18.10
CA THR A 49 23.06 30.09 19.40
C THR A 49 24.19 29.72 20.36
N GLY A 50 24.93 30.72 20.86
CA GLY A 50 25.85 30.56 21.99
C GLY A 50 27.33 30.33 21.65
N ARG A 51 28.18 30.51 22.67
CA ARG A 51 29.63 30.74 22.61
C ARG A 51 30.50 29.47 22.47
N SER A 52 29.96 28.38 21.94
CA SER A 52 30.69 27.11 21.84
C SER A 52 30.72 26.61 20.40
N ALA A 53 31.88 26.14 19.94
CA ALA A 53 32.14 25.63 18.59
C ALA A 53 31.38 24.32 18.23
N ALA A 54 30.39 23.93 19.03
CA ALA A 54 29.55 22.78 18.79
C ALA A 54 28.33 23.21 17.95
N VAL A 55 28.28 22.75 16.69
CA VAL A 55 27.13 22.93 15.81
C VAL A 55 25.94 22.18 16.39
N SER A 56 24.94 22.90 16.90
CA SER A 56 23.68 22.30 17.36
C SER A 56 22.94 21.71 16.16
N GLN A 57 22.50 20.45 16.24
CA GLN A 57 21.71 19.82 15.19
C GLN A 57 20.28 19.59 15.68
N GLN A 58 19.31 20.04 14.89
CA GLN A 58 17.93 19.59 15.02
C GLN A 58 17.71 18.44 14.03
N VAL A 59 17.37 17.27 14.56
CA VAL A 59 17.11 16.08 13.75
C VAL A 59 15.65 15.69 13.89
N THR A 60 14.95 15.60 12.77
CA THR A 60 13.57 15.15 12.69
C THR A 60 13.51 13.87 11.86
N PHE A 61 13.05 12.79 12.48
CA PHE A 61 12.74 11.54 11.79
C PHE A 61 11.24 11.46 11.55
N THR A 62 10.85 11.29 10.28
CA THR A 62 9.47 11.06 9.87
C THR A 62 9.42 9.71 9.17
N SER A 63 8.54 8.82 9.62
CA SER A 63 8.39 7.51 8.98
C SER A 63 6.93 7.09 9.03
N LYS A 64 6.29 6.88 7.89
CA LYS A 64 4.85 6.58 7.81
C LYS A 64 4.49 5.77 6.57
N PHE A 65 3.41 5.00 6.67
CA PHE A 65 2.71 4.52 5.47
C PHE A 65 2.07 5.70 4.76
N VAL A 66 2.14 5.71 3.44
CA VAL A 66 1.63 6.80 2.61
C VAL A 66 0.66 6.25 1.58
N GLU A 67 -0.50 6.88 1.49
CA GLU A 67 -1.55 6.56 0.51
C GLU A 67 -1.65 7.63 -0.57
N HIS A 68 -1.38 8.89 -0.20
CA HIS A 68 -1.47 10.05 -1.09
C HIS A 68 -0.08 10.59 -1.44
N ALA A 69 0.13 10.92 -2.71
CA ALA A 69 1.39 11.51 -3.14
C ALA A 69 1.56 12.94 -2.57
N SER A 70 0.44 13.63 -2.34
CA SER A 70 0.41 14.93 -1.67
C SER A 70 1.11 14.91 -0.31
N ASP A 71 0.98 13.83 0.46
CA ASP A 71 1.63 13.66 1.76
C ASP A 71 3.15 13.68 1.67
N ILE A 72 3.71 13.16 0.57
CA ILE A 72 5.16 13.17 0.32
C ILE A 72 5.57 14.58 -0.10
N THR A 73 4.85 15.20 -1.04
CA THR A 73 5.18 16.56 -1.49
C THR A 73 5.12 17.56 -0.32
N GLU A 74 4.13 17.44 0.56
CA GLU A 74 4.04 18.27 1.78
C GLU A 74 5.22 18.04 2.72
N ALA A 75 5.60 16.77 2.98
CA ALA A 75 6.76 16.46 3.82
C ALA A 75 8.08 17.01 3.26
N LEU A 76 8.21 17.05 1.93
CA LEU A 76 9.35 17.62 1.21
C LEU A 76 9.26 19.14 1.01
N ASN A 77 8.21 19.80 1.51
CA ASN A 77 7.88 21.20 1.21
C ASN A 77 7.82 21.50 -0.30
N ILE A 78 7.45 20.54 -1.15
CA ILE A 78 7.21 20.71 -2.58
C ILE A 78 5.74 21.11 -2.77
N SER A 79 5.47 22.18 -3.52
CA SER A 79 4.08 22.58 -3.76
C SER A 79 3.42 21.70 -4.81
N GLY A 80 2.12 21.42 -4.63
CA GLY A 80 1.34 20.69 -5.64
C GLY A 80 1.34 21.38 -7.01
N ALA A 81 1.38 22.71 -7.05
CA ALA A 81 1.47 23.47 -8.29
C ALA A 81 2.78 23.21 -9.05
N LEU A 82 3.91 23.12 -8.34
CA LEU A 82 5.20 22.76 -8.94
C LEU A 82 5.17 21.34 -9.49
N GLU A 83 4.58 20.39 -8.75
CA GLU A 83 4.48 19.00 -9.17
C GLU A 83 3.58 18.82 -10.40
N ILE A 84 2.40 19.46 -10.43
CA ILE A 84 1.47 19.40 -11.57
C ILE A 84 2.08 20.02 -12.83
N LYS A 85 2.64 21.24 -12.71
CA LYS A 85 3.09 22.01 -13.87
C LYS A 85 4.44 21.54 -14.42
N TYR A 86 5.33 21.13 -13.55
CA TYR A 86 6.73 20.88 -13.90
C TYR A 86 7.19 19.45 -13.56
N GLN A 87 6.31 18.56 -13.09
CA GLN A 87 6.68 17.21 -12.64
C GLN A 87 7.85 17.25 -11.64
N GLY A 88 7.82 18.26 -10.77
CA GLY A 88 8.87 18.50 -9.78
C GLY A 88 10.24 18.87 -10.37
N MET A 89 10.36 19.12 -11.67
CA MET A 89 11.64 19.45 -12.33
C MET A 89 12.32 20.69 -11.76
N GLY A 90 11.56 21.67 -11.27
CA GLY A 90 12.13 22.85 -10.58
C GLY A 90 12.76 22.52 -9.21
N ALA A 91 12.37 21.41 -8.58
CA ALA A 91 12.93 20.90 -7.32
C ALA A 91 14.05 19.85 -7.53
N LYS A 92 14.24 19.31 -8.75
CA LYS A 92 15.25 18.26 -9.04
C LYS A 92 16.69 18.67 -8.74
N ALA A 93 16.96 19.96 -8.56
CA ALA A 93 18.28 20.47 -8.26
C ALA A 93 18.72 20.30 -6.78
N SER A 94 17.81 20.05 -5.82
CA SER A 94 18.21 19.78 -4.41
C SER A 94 18.50 18.31 -4.09
N GLY A 95 18.36 17.38 -5.03
CA GLY A 95 18.51 15.95 -4.73
C GLY A 95 17.41 15.36 -3.83
N SER A 96 16.28 16.05 -3.67
CA SER A 96 15.13 15.66 -2.84
C SER A 96 13.99 14.97 -3.60
N TYR A 97 14.11 14.78 -4.93
CA TYR A 97 12.97 14.29 -5.72
C TYR A 97 12.66 12.82 -5.44
N LEU A 98 11.41 12.55 -5.08
CA LEU A 98 10.78 11.23 -5.08
C LEU A 98 9.67 11.24 -6.12
N ASP A 99 9.61 10.17 -6.93
CA ASP A 99 8.63 10.05 -8.01
C ASP A 99 7.23 9.83 -7.44
N SER A 100 6.43 10.89 -7.43
CA SER A 100 5.02 10.91 -7.00
C SER A 100 4.17 9.87 -7.74
N SER A 101 4.54 9.52 -8.97
CA SER A 101 3.79 8.54 -9.78
C SER A 101 3.98 7.13 -9.26
N LYS A 102 5.16 6.80 -8.71
CA LYS A 102 5.41 5.49 -8.09
C LYS A 102 4.53 5.24 -6.87
N VAL A 103 4.18 6.30 -6.13
CA VAL A 103 3.27 6.20 -4.98
C VAL A 103 1.91 5.68 -5.43
N LYS A 104 1.37 6.23 -6.52
CA LYS A 104 0.07 5.82 -7.05
C LYS A 104 0.08 4.46 -7.75
N GLU A 105 1.20 4.09 -8.37
CA GLU A 105 1.34 2.81 -9.07
C GLU A 105 1.52 1.61 -8.15
N SER A 106 1.85 1.85 -6.88
CA SER A 106 2.16 0.81 -5.90
C SER A 106 1.00 0.63 -4.92
N ASP A 107 0.75 -0.60 -4.50
CA ASP A 107 -0.34 -0.92 -3.59
C ASP A 107 -0.01 -0.58 -2.13
N ILE A 108 1.28 -0.62 -1.76
CA ILE A 108 1.77 -0.26 -0.42
C ILE A 108 2.98 0.66 -0.58
N ASN A 109 2.96 1.81 0.08
CA ASN A 109 4.10 2.72 0.15
C ASN A 109 4.47 3.04 1.60
N TYR A 110 5.77 3.04 1.87
CA TYR A 110 6.33 3.44 3.14
C TYR A 110 7.40 4.52 2.90
N PHE A 111 7.20 5.68 3.52
CA PHE A 111 8.05 6.84 3.36
C PHE A 111 8.88 7.08 4.62
N VAL A 112 10.18 7.29 4.44
CA VAL A 112 11.13 7.65 5.49
C VAL A 112 11.81 8.96 5.12
N GLN A 113 11.79 9.92 6.02
CA GLN A 113 12.52 11.17 5.91
C GLN A 113 13.35 11.42 7.17
N VAL A 114 14.60 11.79 6.97
CA VAL A 114 15.48 12.31 8.02
C VAL A 114 15.90 13.72 7.63
N LYS A 115 15.35 14.70 8.35
CA LYS A 115 15.66 16.11 8.16
C LYS A 115 16.62 16.56 9.26
N VAL A 116 17.80 17.02 8.86
CA VAL A 116 18.85 17.50 9.75
C VAL A 116 19.07 18.98 9.46
N VAL A 117 18.85 19.83 10.45
CA VAL A 117 19.12 21.26 10.38
C VAL A 117 20.27 21.57 11.33
N ASN A 118 21.41 21.95 10.78
CA ASN A 118 22.60 22.33 11.55
C ASN A 118 22.54 23.83 11.89
N GLN A 119 22.17 24.65 10.92
CA GLN A 119 22.10 26.09 11.11
C GLN A 119 21.18 26.76 10.11
N GLN A 120 20.69 27.93 10.49
CA GLN A 120 20.01 28.85 9.60
C GLN A 120 20.97 29.98 9.24
N LEU A 121 21.23 30.13 7.95
CA LEU A 121 21.98 31.23 7.37
C LEU A 121 21.02 32.35 7.00
N ILE A 122 21.21 33.55 7.55
CA ILE A 122 20.37 34.73 7.26
C ILE A 122 21.24 35.90 6.82
N ALA A 123 20.69 36.78 5.98
CA ALA A 123 21.32 38.05 5.63
C ALA A 123 20.63 39.20 6.39
N ASP A 124 21.20 39.59 7.53
CA ASP A 124 20.64 40.65 8.39
C ASP A 124 20.63 42.04 7.73
N ASP A 125 21.51 42.26 6.74
CA ASP A 125 21.64 43.51 6.00
C ASP A 125 20.68 43.61 4.80
N ALA A 126 19.96 42.55 4.46
CA ALA A 126 18.95 42.49 3.40
C ALA A 126 17.63 43.16 3.84
N THR A 127 17.63 44.50 3.98
CA THR A 127 16.53 45.23 4.60
C THR A 127 15.74 46.13 3.65
N LYS A 128 16.19 46.30 2.40
CA LYS A 128 15.65 47.29 1.47
C LYS A 128 15.01 46.66 0.24
N PHE A 129 13.70 46.80 0.11
CA PHE A 129 12.96 46.45 -1.11
C PHE A 129 13.43 47.30 -2.29
N ASN A 130 13.76 46.63 -3.39
CA ASN A 130 14.33 47.24 -4.58
C ASN A 130 13.25 47.42 -5.66
N VAL A 131 12.71 48.63 -5.76
CA VAL A 131 11.64 48.94 -6.71
C VAL A 131 12.20 49.11 -8.12
N ILE A 132 11.74 48.26 -9.04
CA ILE A 132 11.92 48.37 -10.48
C ILE A 132 10.96 49.44 -11.02
N PRO A 133 11.46 50.45 -11.75
CA PRO A 133 10.62 51.47 -12.39
C PRO A 133 9.58 50.86 -13.34
N ASN A 134 8.42 51.51 -13.47
CA ASN A 134 7.34 51.15 -14.41
C ASN A 134 6.62 49.82 -14.17
N ILE A 135 6.79 49.18 -13.00
CA ILE A 135 5.88 48.11 -12.57
C ILE A 135 4.66 48.75 -11.91
N PRO A 136 3.45 48.63 -12.49
CA PRO A 136 2.25 49.24 -11.92
C PRO A 136 1.93 48.58 -10.58
N VAL A 137 1.88 49.37 -9.53
CA VAL A 137 1.59 48.89 -8.16
C VAL A 137 0.12 48.53 -7.96
N THR A 138 -0.75 48.99 -8.87
CA THR A 138 -2.18 48.67 -8.89
C THR A 138 -2.46 47.31 -9.54
N ASP A 139 -1.48 46.77 -10.27
CA ASP A 139 -1.58 45.48 -10.94
C ASP A 139 -0.89 44.41 -10.08
N GLN A 140 -1.68 43.79 -9.19
CA GLN A 140 -1.20 42.78 -8.25
C GLN A 140 -0.65 41.54 -8.96
N GLN A 141 -1.25 41.16 -10.08
CA GLN A 141 -0.80 40.04 -10.90
C GLN A 141 0.57 40.36 -11.48
N ARG A 142 0.73 41.51 -12.13
CA ARG A 142 2.02 41.93 -12.68
C ARG A 142 3.09 42.08 -11.61
N PHE A 143 2.73 42.59 -10.43
CA PHE A 143 3.64 42.66 -9.29
C PHE A 143 4.12 41.26 -8.89
N THR A 144 3.20 40.32 -8.70
CA THR A 144 3.51 38.94 -8.26
C THR A 144 4.24 38.14 -9.34
N GLU A 145 3.99 38.40 -10.62
CA GLU A 145 4.76 37.82 -11.73
C GLU A 145 6.24 38.19 -11.67
N VAL A 146 6.55 39.44 -11.31
CA VAL A 146 7.92 39.97 -11.31
C VAL A 146 8.65 39.72 -10.00
N TYR A 147 8.01 39.96 -8.86
CA TYR A 147 8.63 39.83 -7.54
C TYR A 147 8.27 38.52 -6.82
N GLY A 148 7.15 37.89 -7.15
CA GLY A 148 6.55 36.84 -6.34
C GLY A 148 5.83 37.40 -5.11
N ASP A 149 5.37 36.51 -4.23
CA ASP A 149 4.75 36.84 -2.95
C ASP A 149 5.75 37.00 -1.80
N SER A 150 6.96 36.47 -1.97
CA SER A 150 8.02 36.46 -0.97
C SER A 150 9.39 36.67 -1.61
N TYR A 151 10.42 36.78 -0.78
CA TYR A 151 11.82 36.77 -1.21
C TYR A 151 12.62 35.78 -0.38
N ILE A 152 13.77 35.37 -0.91
CA ILE A 152 14.72 34.50 -0.22
C ILE A 152 15.51 35.35 0.77
N SER A 153 15.28 35.12 2.07
CA SER A 153 15.94 35.86 3.17
C SER A 153 17.07 35.08 3.84
N GLY A 154 17.21 33.80 3.47
CA GLY A 154 18.23 32.92 4.04
C GLY A 154 18.15 31.50 3.49
N PHE A 155 18.98 30.64 4.05
CA PHE A 155 19.05 29.22 3.73
C PHE A 155 19.13 28.38 4.99
N LEU A 156 18.53 27.19 4.96
CA LEU A 156 18.77 26.14 5.95
C LEU A 156 19.91 25.26 5.46
N GLU A 157 20.89 25.07 6.32
CA GLU A 157 22.05 24.22 6.07
C GLU A 157 22.01 23.00 6.98
N GLY A 158 22.31 21.83 6.42
CA GLY A 158 22.28 20.56 7.11
C GLY A 158 22.20 19.43 6.09
N GLY A 159 21.18 18.60 6.18
CA GLY A 159 20.99 17.50 5.23
C GLY A 159 19.58 16.96 5.26
N GLU A 160 19.19 16.35 4.16
CA GLU A 160 17.89 15.71 4.01
C GLU A 160 18.09 14.35 3.36
N PHE A 161 17.52 13.32 3.98
CA PHE A 161 17.48 11.96 3.46
C PHE A 161 16.03 11.59 3.26
N ASN A 162 15.66 11.15 2.07
CA ASN A 162 14.31 10.76 1.71
C ASN A 162 14.36 9.37 1.07
N ALA A 163 13.58 8.44 1.59
CA ALA A 163 13.45 7.11 1.03
C ALA A 163 11.96 6.75 0.86
N LEU A 164 11.65 6.21 -0.30
CA LEU A 164 10.35 5.66 -0.64
C LEU A 164 10.50 4.17 -0.92
N LEU A 165 9.92 3.36 -0.06
CA LEU A 165 9.73 1.93 -0.27
C LEU A 165 8.34 1.73 -0.87
N SER A 166 8.31 1.22 -2.10
CA SER A 166 7.10 0.98 -2.88
C SER A 166 6.98 -0.51 -3.16
N ILE A 167 5.81 -1.08 -2.88
CA ILE A 167 5.52 -2.50 -3.08
C ILE A 167 4.30 -2.62 -3.99
N LYS A 168 4.47 -3.36 -5.08
CA LYS A 168 3.41 -3.74 -5.99
C LYS A 168 3.07 -5.22 -5.77
N LEU A 169 1.80 -5.50 -5.52
CA LEU A 169 1.34 -6.83 -5.17
C LEU A 169 0.97 -7.63 -6.41
N ASN A 170 1.32 -8.92 -6.41
CA ASN A 170 0.84 -9.85 -7.44
C ASN A 170 -0.66 -10.17 -7.24
N ASN A 171 -1.08 -10.30 -5.98
CA ASN A 171 -2.49 -10.45 -5.60
C ASN A 171 -2.84 -9.41 -4.52
N LYS A 172 -3.83 -8.56 -4.82
CA LYS A 172 -4.31 -7.49 -3.92
C LYS A 172 -4.98 -8.01 -2.65
N GLU A 173 -5.47 -9.25 -2.64
CA GLU A 173 -6.08 -9.86 -1.45
C GLU A 173 -5.09 -10.03 -0.30
N ASN A 174 -3.79 -10.15 -0.61
CA ASN A 174 -2.72 -10.32 0.38
C ASN A 174 -2.20 -8.98 0.93
N ALA A 175 -2.82 -7.85 0.59
CA ALA A 175 -2.31 -6.52 0.96
C ALA A 175 -2.15 -6.34 2.46
N THR A 176 -3.14 -6.77 3.26
CA THR A 176 -3.11 -6.65 4.72
C THR A 176 -1.99 -7.49 5.33
N GLU A 177 -1.80 -8.71 4.82
CA GLU A 177 -0.75 -9.63 5.28
C GLU A 177 0.64 -9.07 4.98
N ILE A 178 0.87 -8.63 3.74
CA ILE A 178 2.16 -8.08 3.31
C ILE A 178 2.46 -6.75 4.02
N LYS A 179 1.44 -5.91 4.26
CA LYS A 179 1.59 -4.69 5.06
C LYS A 179 1.97 -5.01 6.51
N GLY A 180 1.40 -6.09 7.08
CA GLY A 180 1.76 -6.59 8.41
C GLY A 180 3.21 -7.10 8.48
N ALA A 181 3.60 -7.96 7.53
CA ALA A 181 4.96 -8.47 7.41
C ALA A 181 5.98 -7.33 7.26
N LEU A 182 5.68 -6.35 6.40
CA LEU A 182 6.53 -5.18 6.20
C LEU A 182 6.65 -4.34 7.47
N SER A 183 5.56 -4.15 8.21
CA SER A 183 5.57 -3.40 9.47
C SER A 183 6.50 -4.04 10.51
N VAL A 184 6.53 -5.37 10.57
CA VAL A 184 7.46 -6.12 11.44
C VAL A 184 8.91 -5.93 10.99
N GLU A 185 9.18 -5.99 9.69
CA GLU A 185 10.54 -5.81 9.16
C GLU A 185 11.07 -4.40 9.42
N LEU A 186 10.25 -3.38 9.18
CA LEU A 186 10.60 -1.98 9.47
C LEU A 186 10.80 -1.74 10.97
N SER A 187 9.99 -2.39 11.82
CA SER A 187 10.18 -2.36 13.28
C SER A 187 11.52 -2.98 13.70
N LYS A 188 11.88 -4.14 13.15
CA LYS A 188 13.20 -4.78 13.37
C LYS A 188 14.36 -3.91 12.89
N ALA A 189 14.16 -3.16 11.81
CA ALA A 189 15.14 -2.21 11.30
C ALA A 189 15.29 -0.95 12.17
N GLY A 190 14.44 -0.77 13.20
CA GLY A 190 14.50 0.31 14.18
C GLY A 190 13.51 1.44 13.94
N PHE A 191 12.65 1.37 12.91
CA PHE A 191 11.61 2.35 12.70
C PHE A 191 10.46 2.10 13.70
N GLY A 192 10.03 3.14 14.42
CA GLY A 192 9.08 3.04 15.55
C GLY A 192 7.63 2.72 15.16
N ILE A 193 7.41 1.64 14.42
CA ILE A 193 6.11 1.14 13.99
C ILE A 193 5.62 0.07 14.98
N SER A 194 4.41 0.25 15.50
CA SER A 194 3.73 -0.79 16.28
C SER A 194 3.18 -1.87 15.34
N GLY A 195 3.89 -3.01 15.24
CA GLY A 195 3.36 -4.20 14.59
C GLY A 195 2.59 -5.05 15.60
N GLN A 196 1.28 -5.24 15.42
CA GLN A 196 0.54 -6.31 16.09
C GLN A 196 0.53 -7.52 15.15
N ALA A 197 1.39 -8.49 15.42
CA ALA A 197 1.35 -9.79 14.75
C ALA A 197 1.91 -10.87 15.66
N GLU A 198 1.03 -11.74 16.17
CA GLU A 198 1.39 -13.05 16.73
C GLU A 198 1.68 -14.01 15.57
N GLY A 199 2.82 -13.86 14.91
CA GLY A 199 3.18 -14.72 13.78
C GLY A 199 4.54 -14.37 13.18
N SER A 200 5.36 -15.38 12.89
CA SER A 200 6.70 -15.20 12.32
C SER A 200 6.64 -14.91 10.82
N TYR A 201 6.18 -13.72 10.44
CA TYR A 201 6.26 -13.26 9.06
C TYR A 201 7.72 -13.10 8.63
N SER A 202 8.10 -13.76 7.52
CA SER A 202 9.49 -13.83 7.05
C SER A 202 9.68 -12.99 5.78
N LYS A 203 10.89 -12.45 5.58
CA LYS A 203 11.31 -11.71 4.35
C LYS A 203 10.96 -12.46 3.05
N SER A 204 10.87 -13.79 3.11
CA SER A 204 10.47 -14.65 1.99
C SER A 204 9.06 -14.40 1.48
N ASP A 205 8.14 -13.97 2.34
CA ASP A 205 6.71 -13.88 2.00
C ASP A 205 6.41 -12.60 1.23
N ILE A 206 7.14 -11.51 1.55
CA ILE A 206 7.15 -10.26 0.77
C ILE A 206 7.75 -10.53 -0.62
N ALA A 207 8.92 -11.18 -0.68
CA ALA A 207 9.65 -11.38 -1.94
C ALA A 207 8.94 -12.33 -2.93
N LYS A 208 8.17 -13.31 -2.46
CA LYS A 208 7.46 -14.27 -3.33
C LYS A 208 6.21 -13.67 -3.97
N ASN A 209 5.54 -12.75 -3.27
CA ASN A 209 4.20 -12.27 -3.65
C ASN A 209 4.16 -10.80 -4.08
N SER A 210 5.31 -10.12 -4.14
CA SER A 210 5.36 -8.71 -4.48
C SER A 210 6.65 -8.28 -5.17
N GLU A 211 6.55 -7.23 -5.97
CA GLU A 211 7.67 -6.49 -6.52
C GLU A 211 7.98 -5.31 -5.58
N THR A 212 9.18 -5.29 -5.01
CA THR A 212 9.61 -4.26 -4.05
C THR A 212 10.63 -3.33 -4.70
N SER A 213 10.39 -2.02 -4.63
CA SER A 213 11.29 -0.97 -5.14
C SER A 213 11.62 0.02 -4.03
N ILE A 214 12.91 0.20 -3.73
CA ILE A 214 13.39 1.24 -2.81
C ILE A 214 14.06 2.36 -3.60
N THR A 215 13.52 3.58 -3.49
CA THR A 215 14.12 4.78 -4.07
C THR A 215 14.62 5.68 -2.94
N VAL A 216 15.90 6.07 -3.00
CA VAL A 216 16.52 6.94 -1.98
C VAL A 216 17.11 8.17 -2.66
N SER A 217 16.81 9.35 -2.14
CA SER A 217 17.33 10.64 -2.54
C SER A 217 17.85 11.39 -1.31
N TRP A 218 19.01 12.04 -1.42
CA TRP A 218 19.62 12.72 -0.27
C TRP A 218 20.45 13.94 -0.68
N ALA A 219 20.56 14.88 0.25
CA ALA A 219 21.40 16.07 0.18
C ALA A 219 22.17 16.25 1.49
N GLY A 220 23.47 16.54 1.41
CA GLY A 220 24.37 16.53 2.56
C GLY A 220 24.76 15.10 3.01
N GLY A 221 25.71 15.01 3.94
CA GLY A 221 26.22 13.73 4.46
C GLY A 221 27.20 12.97 3.55
N GLY A 222 27.48 13.49 2.35
CA GLY A 222 28.42 12.90 1.41
C GLY A 222 27.94 11.57 0.83
N ASP A 223 28.87 10.63 0.66
CA ASP A 223 28.54 9.28 0.21
C ASP A 223 28.02 8.44 1.39
N ILE A 224 26.70 8.26 1.41
CA ILE A 224 26.00 7.51 2.45
C ILE A 224 25.86 6.01 2.12
N ARG A 225 26.21 5.59 0.90
CA ARG A 225 26.09 4.20 0.46
C ARG A 225 27.28 3.38 0.96
N ASP A 226 27.00 2.19 1.46
CA ASP A 226 28.04 1.20 1.74
C ASP A 226 28.46 0.44 0.47
N GLU A 227 29.59 -0.25 0.51
CA GLU A 227 30.13 -0.97 -0.66
C GLU A 227 29.14 -1.99 -1.23
N LYS A 228 28.36 -2.63 -0.35
CA LYS A 228 27.36 -3.61 -0.74
C LYS A 228 26.17 -2.97 -1.47
N SER A 229 25.59 -1.89 -0.93
CA SER A 229 24.47 -1.18 -1.57
C SER A 229 24.84 -0.46 -2.86
N LYS A 230 26.13 -0.17 -3.08
CA LYS A 230 26.62 0.32 -4.38
C LYS A 230 26.51 -0.71 -5.49
N VAL A 231 26.63 -2.00 -5.16
CA VAL A 231 26.60 -3.11 -6.12
C VAL A 231 25.22 -3.74 -6.20
N GLU A 232 24.60 -4.02 -5.06
CA GLU A 232 23.35 -4.78 -4.96
C GLU A 232 22.10 -3.88 -4.90
N GLY A 233 22.27 -2.57 -4.72
CA GLY A 233 21.17 -1.63 -4.54
C GLY A 233 20.69 -1.48 -3.10
N TRP A 234 19.56 -0.79 -2.93
CA TRP A 234 19.01 -0.51 -1.60
C TRP A 234 18.18 -1.67 -1.07
N THR A 235 18.38 -1.99 0.21
CA THR A 235 17.56 -2.93 0.99
C THR A 235 16.96 -2.20 2.18
N ILE A 236 15.97 -2.79 2.86
CA ILE A 236 15.38 -2.19 4.07
C ILE A 236 16.47 -1.96 5.14
N ASP A 237 17.37 -2.93 5.32
CA ASP A 237 18.46 -2.84 6.29
C ASP A 237 19.48 -1.75 5.92
N SER A 238 19.91 -1.69 4.65
CA SER A 238 20.88 -0.68 4.22
C SER A 238 20.30 0.73 4.22
N MET A 239 19.01 0.87 3.87
CA MET A 239 18.27 2.12 3.98
C MET A 239 18.17 2.58 5.44
N ALA A 240 17.79 1.69 6.36
CA ALA A 240 17.68 2.02 7.78
C ALA A 240 19.04 2.44 8.37
N LYS A 241 20.10 1.68 8.09
CA LYS A 241 21.46 2.00 8.52
C LYS A 241 21.92 3.36 7.99
N ALA A 242 21.63 3.67 6.74
CA ALA A 242 21.93 4.99 6.17
C ALA A 242 21.14 6.10 6.87
N ALA A 243 19.82 5.90 7.08
CA ALA A 243 18.95 6.88 7.73
C ALA A 243 19.39 7.20 9.17
N PHE A 244 19.68 6.19 10.00
CA PHE A 244 20.09 6.40 11.39
C PHE A 244 21.49 6.99 11.55
N SER A 245 22.42 6.69 10.63
CA SER A 245 23.78 7.28 10.65
C SER A 245 23.85 8.64 9.94
N PHE A 246 22.77 9.05 9.27
CA PHE A 246 22.74 10.28 8.46
C PHE A 246 23.06 11.55 9.26
N PRO A 247 22.53 11.78 10.48
CA PRO A 247 22.82 13.01 11.23
C PRO A 247 24.30 13.23 11.53
N ASP A 248 25.03 12.17 11.85
CA ASP A 248 26.47 12.23 12.13
C ASP A 248 27.27 12.54 10.86
N ARG A 249 26.84 12.02 9.71
CA ARG A 249 27.46 12.34 8.41
C ARG A 249 27.20 13.78 8.01
N VAL A 250 25.98 14.26 8.20
CA VAL A 250 25.59 15.66 7.92
C VAL A 250 26.37 16.64 8.79
N ARG A 251 26.77 16.25 10.01
CA ARG A 251 27.65 17.09 10.83
C ARG A 251 28.98 17.38 10.14
N GLN A 252 29.50 16.44 9.36
CA GLN A 252 30.78 16.57 8.66
C GLN A 252 30.63 17.24 7.29
N THR A 253 29.56 16.92 6.56
CA THR A 253 29.34 17.39 5.19
C THR A 253 27.95 18.01 5.02
N PRO A 254 27.67 19.16 5.65
CA PRO A 254 26.38 19.81 5.50
C PRO A 254 26.23 20.47 4.12
N GLN A 255 24.99 20.57 3.64
CA GLN A 255 24.61 21.26 2.40
C GLN A 255 23.36 22.11 2.62
N ARG A 256 23.12 23.06 1.71
CA ARG A 256 21.86 23.82 1.69
C ARG A 256 20.74 22.90 1.26
N THR A 257 19.72 22.77 2.11
CA THR A 257 18.56 21.90 1.83
C THR A 257 17.34 22.72 1.45
N HIS A 258 17.15 23.88 2.08
CA HIS A 258 15.98 24.73 1.87
C HIS A 258 16.34 26.21 1.82
N ALA A 259 15.59 26.97 1.03
CA ALA A 259 15.54 28.43 1.12
C ALA A 259 14.51 28.86 2.18
N VAL A 260 14.85 29.89 2.95
CA VAL A 260 13.95 30.55 3.88
C VAL A 260 13.25 31.68 3.14
N LEU A 261 11.92 31.64 3.14
CA LEU A 261 11.08 32.61 2.47
C LEU A 261 10.56 33.64 3.48
N THR A 262 10.55 34.91 3.09
CA THR A 262 10.01 35.99 3.92
C THR A 262 9.10 36.88 3.08
N LYS A 263 7.93 37.22 3.63
CA LYS A 263 6.99 38.13 2.96
C LYS A 263 7.57 39.54 2.87
N TYR A 264 7.34 40.23 1.76
CA TYR A 264 7.78 41.62 1.58
C TYR A 264 7.22 42.57 2.64
N SER A 265 6.03 42.26 3.18
CA SER A 265 5.39 43.01 4.27
C SER A 265 6.20 43.04 5.57
N ALA A 266 7.17 42.14 5.75
CA ALA A 266 8.08 42.15 6.89
C ALA A 266 9.16 43.26 6.79
N LEU A 267 9.38 43.84 5.60
CA LEU A 267 10.39 44.86 5.38
C LEU A 267 9.85 46.26 5.71
N ARG A 268 10.53 46.99 6.60
CA ARG A 268 10.20 48.39 6.91
C ARG A 268 10.22 49.26 5.66
N SER A 269 11.22 49.09 4.78
CA SER A 269 11.32 49.87 3.54
C SER A 269 10.12 49.67 2.63
N TYR A 270 9.54 48.46 2.61
CA TYR A 270 8.36 48.14 1.81
C TYR A 270 7.12 48.85 2.36
N GLN A 271 6.96 48.86 3.68
CA GLN A 271 5.84 49.53 4.34
C GLN A 271 5.86 51.06 4.18
N LEU A 272 7.04 51.66 4.02
CA LEU A 272 7.22 53.10 3.81
C LEU A 272 6.92 53.56 2.39
N LEU A 273 6.78 52.64 1.42
CA LEU A 273 6.39 53.00 0.06
C LEU A 273 4.91 53.40 0.04
N SER A 274 4.62 54.61 -0.44
CA SER A 274 3.26 55.10 -0.66
C SER A 274 2.48 54.24 -1.65
N ASN A 275 3.19 53.67 -2.63
CA ASN A 275 2.70 52.84 -3.72
C ASN A 275 3.44 51.50 -3.67
N LYS A 276 3.16 50.67 -2.67
CA LYS A 276 3.93 49.44 -2.42
C LYS A 276 3.55 48.23 -3.27
N GLY A 277 2.36 48.24 -3.87
CA GLY A 277 1.76 47.04 -4.46
C GLY A 277 1.30 46.05 -3.38
N SER A 278 0.55 45.03 -3.77
CA SER A 278 0.19 43.92 -2.88
C SER A 278 0.50 42.62 -3.60
N PRO A 279 1.41 41.78 -3.07
CA PRO A 279 1.56 40.44 -3.59
C PRO A 279 0.28 39.63 -3.34
N LEU A 280 0.03 38.66 -4.21
CA LEU A 280 -1.06 37.69 -4.05
C LEU A 280 -0.80 36.80 -2.82
N ASP A 281 -1.88 36.40 -2.14
CA ASP A 281 -1.82 35.57 -0.93
C ASP A 281 -2.29 34.15 -1.21
N TYR A 282 -1.39 33.19 -1.07
CA TYR A 282 -1.61 31.79 -1.42
C TYR A 282 -1.83 30.88 -0.21
N GLU A 283 -1.99 31.42 1.01
CA GLU A 283 -2.12 30.63 2.25
C GLU A 283 -3.22 29.56 2.17
N ASN A 284 -4.35 29.86 1.53
CA ASN A 284 -5.47 28.92 1.38
C ASN A 284 -5.43 28.10 0.08
N ALA A 285 -4.53 28.43 -0.85
CA ALA A 285 -4.46 27.79 -2.16
C ALA A 285 -3.83 26.37 -2.12
N GLY A 286 -3.04 26.09 -1.08
CA GLY A 286 -2.31 24.83 -0.94
C GLY A 286 -3.24 23.61 -0.87
N VAL A 287 -4.26 23.64 -0.02
CA VAL A 287 -5.19 22.51 0.18
C VAL A 287 -5.93 22.17 -1.10
N TYR A 288 -6.47 23.18 -1.79
CA TYR A 288 -7.14 22.99 -3.07
C TYR A 288 -6.22 22.38 -4.13
N THR A 289 -5.00 22.90 -4.21
CA THR A 289 -4.00 22.44 -5.20
C THR A 289 -3.50 21.03 -4.90
N ASN A 290 -3.43 20.62 -3.63
CA ASN A 290 -3.08 19.25 -3.27
C ASN A 290 -4.19 18.26 -3.70
N SER A 291 -5.46 18.66 -3.59
CA SER A 291 -6.57 17.89 -4.19
C SER A 291 -6.46 17.82 -5.72
N LEU A 292 -6.09 18.92 -6.39
CA LEU A 292 -5.81 18.92 -7.83
C LEU A 292 -4.65 17.99 -8.20
N LEU A 293 -3.61 17.91 -7.37
CA LEU A 293 -2.46 17.02 -7.59
C LEU A 293 -2.89 15.55 -7.56
N GLU A 294 -3.68 15.16 -6.57
CA GLU A 294 -4.21 13.81 -6.47
C GLU A 294 -5.05 13.45 -7.70
N SER A 295 -5.97 14.33 -8.12
CA SER A 295 -6.75 14.15 -9.34
C SER A 295 -5.87 14.06 -10.59
N TYR A 296 -4.82 14.87 -10.69
CA TYR A 296 -3.89 14.85 -11.83
C TYR A 296 -3.14 13.51 -11.92
N LEU A 297 -2.67 12.99 -10.78
CA LEU A 297 -1.97 11.71 -10.73
C LEU A 297 -2.90 10.53 -11.02
N ASP A 298 -4.13 10.54 -10.52
CA ASP A 298 -5.14 9.53 -10.86
C ASP A 298 -5.42 9.53 -12.37
N TYR A 299 -5.51 10.71 -13.00
CA TYR A 299 -5.61 10.80 -14.46
C TYR A 299 -4.38 10.29 -15.19
N LYS A 300 -3.18 10.56 -14.67
CA LYS A 300 -1.93 10.03 -15.23
C LYS A 300 -1.89 8.50 -15.19
N GLU A 301 -2.35 7.91 -14.09
CA GLU A 301 -2.51 6.46 -13.93
C GLU A 301 -3.53 5.91 -14.95
N ILE A 302 -4.73 6.51 -15.02
CA ILE A 302 -5.77 6.14 -16.00
C ILE A 302 -5.22 6.20 -17.42
N TRP A 303 -4.48 7.25 -17.77
CA TRP A 303 -3.89 7.41 -19.09
C TRP A 303 -2.90 6.29 -19.44
N LYS A 304 -2.08 5.85 -18.47
CA LYS A 304 -1.19 4.69 -18.62
C LYS A 304 -1.98 3.40 -18.81
N THR A 305 -3.01 3.18 -17.99
CA THR A 305 -3.89 2.00 -18.07
C THR A 305 -4.58 1.90 -19.43
N ILE A 306 -5.11 3.00 -19.97
CA ILE A 306 -5.68 3.02 -21.33
C ILE A 306 -4.64 2.62 -22.39
N GLY A 307 -3.39 3.06 -22.23
CA GLY A 307 -2.29 2.67 -23.12
C GLY A 307 -2.01 1.16 -23.08
N ILE A 308 -1.99 0.56 -21.88
CA ILE A 308 -1.82 -0.89 -21.70
C ILE A 308 -3.00 -1.65 -22.31
N LEU A 309 -4.24 -1.24 -22.00
CA LEU A 309 -5.45 -1.82 -22.58
C LEU A 309 -5.46 -1.77 -24.11
N GLY A 310 -5.01 -0.65 -24.70
CA GLY A 310 -4.89 -0.51 -26.14
C GLY A 310 -3.86 -1.45 -26.76
N ALA A 311 -2.72 -1.65 -26.10
CA ALA A 311 -1.69 -2.58 -26.54
C ALA A 311 -2.18 -4.04 -26.45
N ASP A 312 -2.80 -4.43 -25.34
CA ASP A 312 -3.31 -5.79 -25.13
C ASP A 312 -4.47 -6.12 -26.08
N TYR A 313 -5.39 -5.18 -26.30
CA TYR A 313 -6.45 -5.31 -27.29
C TYR A 313 -5.89 -5.42 -28.73
N GLY A 314 -4.89 -4.59 -29.07
CA GLY A 314 -4.22 -4.67 -30.37
C GLY A 314 -3.51 -6.01 -30.61
N GLN A 315 -3.00 -6.62 -29.54
CA GLN A 315 -2.39 -7.96 -29.55
C GLN A 315 -3.41 -9.11 -29.44
N ARG A 316 -4.73 -8.81 -29.41
CA ARG A 316 -5.82 -9.79 -29.23
C ARG A 316 -5.74 -10.61 -27.93
N LYS A 317 -5.07 -10.07 -26.90
CA LYS A 317 -5.00 -10.71 -25.58
C LYS A 317 -6.29 -10.54 -24.77
N THR A 318 -7.03 -9.46 -25.04
CA THR A 318 -8.23 -9.11 -24.30
C THR A 318 -9.31 -8.61 -25.24
N ASN A 319 -10.56 -8.96 -24.96
CA ASN A 319 -11.73 -8.26 -25.50
C ASN A 319 -12.11 -7.10 -24.60
N LEU A 320 -12.75 -6.08 -25.16
CA LEU A 320 -13.22 -4.93 -24.41
C LEU A 320 -14.75 -4.93 -24.40
N LYS A 321 -15.34 -4.94 -23.21
CA LYS A 321 -16.78 -4.75 -23.04
C LYS A 321 -17.07 -3.46 -22.30
N ALA A 322 -18.25 -2.89 -22.55
CA ALA A 322 -18.73 -1.76 -21.77
C ALA A 322 -18.92 -2.18 -20.31
N SER A 323 -18.45 -1.37 -19.36
CA SER A 323 -18.71 -1.62 -17.94
C SER A 323 -20.22 -1.64 -17.66
N ALA A 324 -20.66 -2.56 -16.80
CA ALA A 324 -22.04 -2.61 -16.33
C ALA A 324 -22.47 -1.29 -15.68
N THR A 325 -21.55 -0.62 -14.96
CA THR A 325 -21.80 0.66 -14.29
C THR A 325 -21.76 1.86 -15.23
N ALA A 326 -21.19 1.73 -16.44
CA ALA A 326 -20.93 2.87 -17.31
C ALA A 326 -22.21 3.62 -17.71
N LYS A 327 -23.35 2.92 -17.85
CA LYS A 327 -24.64 3.54 -18.19
C LYS A 327 -25.17 4.39 -17.06
N ASP A 328 -25.07 3.90 -15.82
CA ASP A 328 -25.51 4.62 -14.63
C ASP A 328 -24.59 5.82 -14.38
N THR A 329 -23.27 5.63 -14.45
CA THR A 329 -22.29 6.72 -14.38
C THR A 329 -22.56 7.80 -15.44
N ALA A 330 -22.90 7.42 -16.67
CA ALA A 330 -23.22 8.38 -17.73
C ALA A 330 -24.51 9.18 -17.44
N LYS A 331 -25.47 8.58 -16.73
CA LYS A 331 -26.66 9.28 -16.25
C LYS A 331 -26.29 10.26 -15.13
N ASP A 332 -25.51 9.83 -14.14
CA ASP A 332 -25.06 10.67 -13.03
C ASP A 332 -24.26 11.89 -13.53
N ILE A 333 -23.41 11.70 -14.54
CA ILE A 333 -22.66 12.81 -15.15
C ILE A 333 -23.59 13.83 -15.82
N LYS A 334 -24.68 13.37 -16.46
CA LYS A 334 -25.66 14.27 -17.09
C LYS A 334 -26.44 15.06 -16.05
N GLU A 335 -26.79 14.43 -14.93
CA GLU A 335 -27.44 15.10 -13.80
C GLU A 335 -26.49 16.14 -13.17
N MET A 336 -25.23 15.75 -12.91
CA MET A 336 -24.19 16.66 -12.43
C MET A 336 -23.98 17.88 -13.35
N LYS A 337 -23.95 17.69 -14.68
CA LYS A 337 -23.87 18.81 -15.62
C LYS A 337 -25.05 19.76 -15.52
N LYS A 338 -26.25 19.23 -15.28
CA LYS A 338 -27.44 20.05 -15.10
C LYS A 338 -27.28 20.92 -13.86
N GLU A 339 -26.84 20.34 -12.74
CA GLU A 339 -26.54 21.09 -11.50
C GLU A 339 -25.47 22.16 -11.72
N PHE A 340 -24.40 21.84 -12.45
CA PHE A 340 -23.35 22.82 -12.76
C PHE A 340 -23.86 23.99 -13.60
N ASN A 341 -24.75 23.73 -14.57
CA ASN A 341 -25.41 24.80 -15.32
C ASN A 341 -26.31 25.67 -14.43
N GLU A 342 -27.02 25.06 -13.48
CA GLU A 342 -27.85 25.79 -12.51
C GLU A 342 -27.02 26.66 -11.57
N ILE A 343 -25.85 26.21 -11.14
CA ILE A 343 -24.90 27.01 -10.34
C ILE A 343 -24.34 28.17 -11.19
N SER A 344 -23.88 27.88 -12.40
CA SER A 344 -23.24 28.87 -13.30
C SER A 344 -24.22 29.97 -13.74
N SER A 345 -25.48 29.61 -14.02
CA SER A 345 -26.52 30.58 -14.43
C SER A 345 -26.90 31.56 -13.33
N LYS A 346 -26.77 31.19 -12.05
CA LYS A 346 -27.02 32.09 -10.91
C LYS A 346 -25.95 33.18 -10.77
N LEU A 347 -24.76 32.97 -11.33
CA LEU A 347 -23.62 33.89 -11.23
C LEU A 347 -23.60 35.01 -12.27
N LYS A 348 -24.62 35.11 -13.14
CA LYS A 348 -24.71 36.13 -14.21
C LYS A 348 -23.48 36.18 -15.13
N GLU A 349 -22.89 35.04 -15.45
CA GLU A 349 -21.91 35.00 -16.54
C GLU A 349 -22.62 35.29 -17.88
N ASP A 350 -22.06 36.19 -18.69
CA ASP A 350 -22.64 36.69 -19.96
C ASP A 350 -22.88 35.58 -21.02
N LYS A 351 -22.40 34.35 -20.77
CA LYS A 351 -22.59 33.18 -21.63
C LYS A 351 -22.79 31.93 -20.78
N PRO A 352 -23.73 31.03 -21.15
CA PRO A 352 -23.85 29.73 -20.49
C PRO A 352 -22.54 28.95 -20.65
N VAL A 353 -21.95 28.52 -19.53
CA VAL A 353 -20.75 27.68 -19.51
C VAL A 353 -21.07 26.35 -20.19
N GLN A 354 -20.49 26.11 -21.36
CA GLN A 354 -20.65 24.83 -22.05
C GLN A 354 -19.64 23.81 -21.50
N PHE A 355 -20.13 22.83 -20.73
CA PHE A 355 -19.34 21.71 -20.21
C PHE A 355 -19.03 20.62 -21.26
N SER A 356 -18.74 21.02 -22.51
CA SER A 356 -18.53 20.09 -23.64
C SER A 356 -17.32 19.17 -23.48
N HIS A 357 -16.40 19.53 -22.59
CA HIS A 357 -15.21 18.75 -22.27
C HIS A 357 -15.44 17.58 -21.34
N ILE A 358 -16.56 17.53 -20.63
CA ILE A 358 -16.89 16.42 -19.75
C ILE A 358 -17.56 15.34 -20.61
N PRO A 359 -17.02 14.11 -20.68
CA PRO A 359 -17.64 13.02 -21.43
C PRO A 359 -18.94 12.56 -20.76
N GLU A 360 -20.01 12.40 -21.54
CA GLU A 360 -21.36 12.01 -21.05
C GLU A 360 -21.80 10.62 -21.50
N ALA A 361 -20.93 9.91 -22.21
CA ALA A 361 -21.24 8.61 -22.80
C ALA A 361 -20.11 7.63 -22.50
N PRO A 362 -20.45 6.34 -22.26
CA PRO A 362 -19.47 5.28 -22.17
C PRO A 362 -18.57 5.24 -23.40
N TYR A 363 -17.28 4.95 -23.19
CA TYR A 363 -16.36 4.76 -24.29
C TYR A 363 -16.61 3.39 -24.95
N PRO A 364 -16.68 3.32 -26.29
CA PRO A 364 -16.79 2.04 -26.98
C PRO A 364 -15.61 1.12 -26.67
N GLY A 365 -15.86 -0.18 -26.54
CA GLY A 365 -14.84 -1.23 -26.42
C GLY A 365 -14.11 -1.51 -27.73
N THR A 366 -13.57 -0.47 -28.36
CA THR A 366 -12.83 -0.53 -29.61
C THR A 366 -11.54 0.27 -29.49
N LEU A 367 -10.55 -0.01 -30.34
CA LEU A 367 -9.31 0.76 -30.35
C LEU A 367 -9.56 2.27 -30.58
N VAL A 368 -10.52 2.61 -31.44
CA VAL A 368 -10.93 4.01 -31.67
C VAL A 368 -11.57 4.62 -30.42
N GLY A 369 -12.37 3.84 -29.68
CA GLY A 369 -12.93 4.25 -28.40
C GLY A 369 -11.86 4.52 -27.33
N LEU A 370 -10.84 3.66 -27.26
CA LEU A 370 -9.69 3.84 -26.37
C LEU A 370 -8.83 5.06 -26.74
N GLU A 371 -8.56 5.29 -28.02
CA GLU A 371 -7.84 6.50 -28.47
C GLU A 371 -8.61 7.78 -28.15
N LYS A 372 -9.95 7.76 -28.32
CA LYS A 372 -10.82 8.86 -27.87
C LYS A 372 -10.71 9.05 -26.35
N ALA A 373 -10.81 7.97 -25.57
CA ALA A 373 -10.69 8.02 -24.11
C ALA A 373 -9.33 8.59 -23.68
N ARG A 374 -8.24 8.18 -24.33
CA ARG A 374 -6.89 8.67 -24.05
C ARG A 374 -6.74 10.17 -24.33
N ARG A 375 -7.33 10.65 -25.44
CA ARG A 375 -7.36 12.08 -25.77
C ARG A 375 -8.17 12.88 -24.76
N ASP A 376 -9.35 12.40 -24.39
CA ASP A 376 -10.23 13.06 -23.43
C ASP A 376 -9.61 13.06 -22.02
N CYS A 377 -8.96 11.97 -21.62
CA CYS A 377 -8.17 11.85 -20.39
C CYS A 377 -7.06 12.91 -20.33
N ARG A 378 -6.26 13.04 -21.41
CA ARG A 378 -5.24 14.10 -21.53
C ARG A 378 -5.87 15.50 -21.45
N SER A 379 -7.05 15.69 -22.03
CA SER A 379 -7.79 16.96 -21.95
C SER A 379 -8.16 17.31 -20.50
N GLN A 380 -8.59 16.33 -19.68
CA GLN A 380 -8.85 16.56 -18.25
C GLN A 380 -7.57 16.96 -17.50
N MET A 381 -6.45 16.28 -17.76
CA MET A 381 -5.16 16.66 -17.15
C MET A 381 -4.75 18.10 -17.51
N ILE A 382 -4.90 18.51 -18.77
CA ILE A 382 -4.61 19.88 -19.21
C ILE A 382 -5.50 20.89 -18.49
N ARG A 383 -6.75 20.53 -18.19
CA ARG A 383 -7.67 21.40 -17.44
C ARG A 383 -7.25 21.57 -15.99
N ILE A 384 -6.77 20.50 -15.34
CA ILE A 384 -6.19 20.61 -14.01
C ILE A 384 -4.96 21.53 -14.03
N VAL A 385 -4.08 21.43 -15.04
CA VAL A 385 -2.93 22.34 -15.19
C VAL A 385 -3.40 23.80 -15.35
N LYS A 386 -4.41 24.05 -16.20
CA LYS A 386 -5.00 25.40 -16.37
C LYS A 386 -5.68 25.92 -15.11
N GLU A 387 -6.22 25.04 -14.28
CA GLU A 387 -6.82 25.40 -13.01
C GLU A 387 -5.74 25.88 -12.02
N VAL A 388 -4.60 25.18 -11.98
CA VAL A 388 -3.43 25.64 -11.21
C VAL A 388 -2.92 26.99 -11.73
N ASP A 389 -2.95 27.23 -13.04
CA ASP A 389 -2.61 28.53 -13.61
C ASP A 389 -3.59 29.62 -13.14
N ALA A 390 -4.90 29.34 -13.15
CA ALA A 390 -5.91 30.27 -12.66
C ALA A 390 -5.72 30.60 -11.17
N VAL A 391 -5.41 29.61 -10.33
CA VAL A 391 -5.09 29.83 -8.90
C VAL A 391 -3.79 30.61 -8.72
N ALA A 392 -2.80 30.40 -9.60
CA ALA A 392 -1.55 31.17 -9.57
C ALA A 392 -1.78 32.66 -9.91
N GLU A 393 -2.70 32.95 -10.84
CA GLU A 393 -3.07 34.31 -11.26
C GLU A 393 -4.00 34.99 -10.25
N ASP A 394 -4.94 34.24 -9.67
CA ASP A 394 -5.88 34.70 -8.65
C ASP A 394 -6.12 33.60 -7.59
N PRO A 395 -5.52 33.73 -6.37
CA PRO A 395 -5.70 32.75 -5.31
C PRO A 395 -7.15 32.61 -4.81
N MET A 396 -8.02 33.60 -5.06
CA MET A 396 -9.44 33.52 -4.66
C MET A 396 -10.18 32.41 -5.39
N VAL A 397 -9.69 32.00 -6.57
CA VAL A 397 -10.16 30.84 -7.32
C VAL A 397 -10.20 29.58 -6.46
N ALA A 398 -9.20 29.38 -5.58
CA ALA A 398 -9.14 28.21 -4.70
C ALA A 398 -10.22 28.20 -3.60
N THR A 399 -10.81 29.36 -3.31
CA THR A 399 -11.85 29.53 -2.29
C THR A 399 -13.25 29.73 -2.88
N ASP A 400 -13.38 29.77 -4.20
CA ASP A 400 -14.67 29.92 -4.87
C ASP A 400 -15.44 28.59 -4.88
N LEU A 401 -16.42 28.50 -3.98
CA LEU A 401 -17.30 27.32 -3.86
C LEU A 401 -18.20 27.11 -5.08
N ASN A 402 -18.39 28.11 -5.92
CA ASN A 402 -19.25 28.00 -7.10
C ASN A 402 -18.46 27.62 -8.36
N ARG A 403 -17.14 27.48 -8.25
CA ARG A 403 -16.27 27.07 -9.34
C ARG A 403 -16.38 25.56 -9.60
N VAL A 404 -17.36 25.19 -10.41
CA VAL A 404 -17.73 23.80 -10.68
C VAL A 404 -17.42 23.37 -12.11
N GLY A 405 -17.32 22.06 -12.34
CA GLY A 405 -17.22 21.47 -13.69
C GLY A 405 -15.93 21.77 -14.46
N ILE A 406 -14.84 22.16 -13.77
CA ILE A 406 -13.54 22.44 -14.40
C ILE A 406 -13.00 21.19 -15.12
N TYR A 407 -13.08 20.04 -14.44
CA TYR A 407 -12.71 18.72 -14.94
C TYR A 407 -13.67 17.66 -14.35
N LEU A 408 -13.74 16.47 -14.95
CA LEU A 408 -14.53 15.36 -14.43
C LEU A 408 -13.78 14.66 -13.28
N SER A 409 -14.48 14.08 -12.30
CA SER A 409 -13.80 13.24 -11.30
C SER A 409 -13.07 12.06 -11.99
N PRO A 410 -11.80 11.75 -11.64
CA PRO A 410 -11.08 10.60 -12.19
C PRO A 410 -11.83 9.28 -12.00
N LEU A 411 -12.55 9.12 -10.87
CA LEU A 411 -13.36 7.94 -10.58
C LEU A 411 -14.49 7.75 -11.60
N LEU A 412 -15.27 8.80 -11.85
CA LEU A 412 -16.36 8.78 -12.83
C LEU A 412 -15.81 8.55 -14.24
N PHE A 413 -14.68 9.18 -14.58
CA PHE A 413 -14.02 8.95 -15.85
C PHE A 413 -13.60 7.49 -16.03
N ARG A 414 -13.01 6.86 -14.99
CA ARG A 414 -12.59 5.46 -14.99
C ARG A 414 -13.78 4.52 -15.20
N GLN A 415 -14.94 4.81 -14.62
CA GLN A 415 -16.16 4.02 -14.79
C GLN A 415 -16.76 4.09 -16.21
N LEU A 416 -16.44 5.13 -16.99
CA LEU A 416 -16.84 5.22 -18.41
C LEU A 416 -15.97 4.39 -19.35
N LEU A 417 -14.80 3.91 -18.89
CA LEU A 417 -13.89 3.12 -19.72
C LEU A 417 -14.43 1.68 -19.91
N PRO A 418 -14.11 1.06 -21.06
CA PRO A 418 -14.38 -0.36 -21.24
C PRO A 418 -13.48 -1.20 -20.32
N ILE A 419 -13.99 -2.35 -19.91
CA ILE A 419 -13.29 -3.31 -19.05
C ILE A 419 -12.70 -4.43 -19.93
N PRO A 420 -11.45 -4.85 -19.69
CA PRO A 420 -10.87 -6.01 -20.36
C PRO A 420 -11.51 -7.31 -19.87
N GLU A 421 -11.90 -8.17 -20.81
CA GLU A 421 -12.16 -9.58 -20.57
C GLU A 421 -11.04 -10.38 -21.25
N LEU A 422 -10.42 -11.29 -20.50
CA LEU A 422 -9.37 -12.17 -21.03
C LEU A 422 -9.94 -13.00 -22.19
N GLN A 423 -9.24 -12.98 -23.33
CA GLN A 423 -9.44 -13.99 -24.35
C GLN A 423 -8.39 -15.06 -24.14
N LEU A 424 -8.80 -16.24 -23.67
CA LEU A 424 -7.93 -17.42 -23.73
C LEU A 424 -7.66 -17.71 -25.21
N THR A 425 -6.39 -17.77 -25.61
CA THR A 425 -6.05 -18.17 -26.99
C THR A 425 -6.34 -19.67 -27.19
N GLU A 426 -6.53 -20.14 -28.43
CA GLU A 426 -6.69 -21.58 -28.69
C GLU A 426 -5.50 -22.42 -28.17
N GLU A 427 -4.30 -21.84 -28.14
CA GLU A 427 -3.13 -22.48 -27.54
C GLU A 427 -3.22 -22.52 -26.02
N ASP A 428 -3.69 -21.45 -25.36
CA ASP A 428 -3.91 -21.45 -23.90
C ASP A 428 -5.00 -22.45 -23.50
N ILE A 429 -6.10 -22.52 -24.27
CA ILE A 429 -7.15 -23.51 -24.08
C ILE A 429 -6.60 -24.92 -24.24
N ARG A 430 -5.81 -25.19 -25.29
CA ARG A 430 -5.16 -26.51 -25.48
C ARG A 430 -4.20 -26.85 -24.34
N LYS A 431 -3.51 -25.85 -23.78
CA LYS A 431 -2.55 -26.04 -22.69
C LYS A 431 -3.25 -26.30 -21.36
N GLU A 432 -4.36 -25.62 -21.10
CA GLU A 432 -5.24 -25.91 -19.97
C GLU A 432 -5.91 -27.27 -20.12
N GLU A 433 -6.42 -27.62 -21.31
CA GLU A 433 -6.96 -28.94 -21.61
C GLU A 433 -5.91 -30.04 -21.38
N ALA A 434 -4.67 -29.85 -21.83
CA ALA A 434 -3.57 -30.78 -21.57
C ALA A 434 -3.21 -30.88 -20.08
N SER A 435 -3.32 -29.77 -19.34
CA SER A 435 -3.09 -29.74 -17.89
C SER A 435 -4.22 -30.45 -17.12
N ILE A 436 -5.46 -30.35 -17.61
CA ILE A 436 -6.61 -31.08 -17.05
C ILE A 436 -6.46 -32.58 -17.28
N VAL A 437 -6.06 -32.99 -18.50
CA VAL A 437 -5.81 -34.41 -18.81
C VAL A 437 -4.71 -35.00 -17.93
N THR A 438 -3.60 -34.30 -17.75
CA THR A 438 -2.52 -34.76 -16.86
C THR A 438 -2.94 -34.82 -15.40
N LEU A 439 -3.72 -33.85 -14.91
CA LEU A 439 -4.31 -33.90 -13.57
C LEU A 439 -5.29 -35.08 -13.40
N GLU A 440 -6.10 -35.37 -14.42
CA GLU A 440 -7.02 -36.52 -14.39
C GLU A 440 -6.24 -37.85 -14.34
N GLU A 441 -5.15 -37.96 -15.08
CA GLU A 441 -4.23 -39.11 -15.04
C GLU A 441 -3.60 -39.26 -13.64
N ASP A 442 -3.07 -38.18 -13.07
CA ASP A 442 -2.50 -38.18 -11.71
C ASP A 442 -3.54 -38.57 -10.65
N VAL A 443 -4.78 -38.07 -10.78
CA VAL A 443 -5.89 -38.44 -9.88
C VAL A 443 -6.27 -39.91 -10.04
N GLN A 444 -6.24 -40.48 -11.25
CA GLN A 444 -6.49 -41.91 -11.45
C GLN A 444 -5.37 -42.77 -10.86
N GLU A 445 -4.11 -42.38 -11.06
CA GLU A 445 -2.96 -43.07 -10.50
C GLU A 445 -2.98 -43.02 -8.97
N LEU A 446 -3.26 -41.86 -8.38
CA LEU A 446 -3.46 -41.73 -6.93
C LEU A 446 -4.62 -42.60 -6.43
N LYS A 447 -5.75 -42.65 -7.14
CA LYS A 447 -6.87 -43.55 -6.77
C LYS A 447 -6.44 -45.01 -6.80
N LYS A 448 -5.62 -45.42 -7.76
CA LYS A 448 -5.09 -46.78 -7.86
C LYS A 448 -4.12 -47.09 -6.73
N GLN A 449 -3.19 -46.18 -6.43
CA GLN A 449 -2.27 -46.32 -5.30
C GLN A 449 -3.03 -46.39 -3.97
N VAL A 450 -4.07 -45.57 -3.78
CA VAL A 450 -4.96 -45.64 -2.61
C VAL A 450 -5.70 -46.98 -2.55
N ALA A 451 -6.15 -47.53 -3.68
CA ALA A 451 -6.78 -48.84 -3.73
C ALA A 451 -5.79 -49.97 -3.36
N GLU A 452 -4.56 -49.93 -3.90
CA GLU A 452 -3.50 -50.88 -3.57
C GLU A 452 -3.06 -50.78 -2.10
N ILE A 453 -2.99 -49.56 -1.55
CA ILE A 453 -2.71 -49.35 -0.12
C ILE A 453 -3.85 -49.89 0.73
N LYS A 454 -5.11 -49.66 0.34
CA LYS A 454 -6.28 -50.22 1.02
C LYS A 454 -6.28 -51.75 0.97
N GLU A 455 -5.92 -52.35 -0.17
CA GLU A 455 -5.86 -53.80 -0.33
C GLU A 455 -4.70 -54.41 0.48
N LYS A 456 -3.52 -53.79 0.46
CA LYS A 456 -2.38 -54.15 1.34
C LYS A 456 -2.71 -53.99 2.82
N HIS A 457 -3.47 -52.96 3.21
CA HIS A 457 -3.95 -52.78 4.58
C HIS A 457 -5.10 -53.75 4.94
N MET A 458 -5.90 -54.20 3.96
CA MET A 458 -6.95 -55.20 4.19
C MET A 458 -6.34 -56.58 4.49
N ILE A 459 -5.20 -56.91 3.87
CA ILE A 459 -4.43 -58.13 4.18
C ILE A 459 -3.74 -58.04 5.56
N ALA A 460 -3.58 -56.84 6.12
CA ALA A 460 -2.99 -56.59 7.43
C ALA A 460 -4.00 -56.26 8.54
N GLN A 461 -5.29 -56.54 8.37
CA GLN A 461 -6.30 -56.40 9.43
C GLN A 461 -6.24 -57.55 10.44
N ASN A 462 -5.14 -57.65 11.20
CA ASN A 462 -5.18 -58.30 12.51
C ASN A 462 -5.68 -57.27 13.52
N THR A 463 -6.95 -57.37 13.90
CA THR A 463 -7.54 -56.50 14.93
C THR A 463 -6.82 -56.72 16.26
N LEU A 464 -6.21 -55.66 16.78
CA LEU A 464 -5.47 -55.66 18.04
C LEU A 464 -6.41 -55.21 19.16
N TYR A 465 -6.69 -56.09 20.13
CA TYR A 465 -7.45 -55.74 21.33
C TYR A 465 -6.53 -55.70 22.54
N SER A 466 -6.60 -54.63 23.34
CA SER A 466 -5.93 -54.55 24.65
C SER A 466 -6.96 -54.73 25.77
N ILE A 467 -6.76 -55.72 26.64
CA ILE A 467 -7.57 -55.94 27.83
C ILE A 467 -6.76 -55.49 29.05
N ARG A 468 -7.35 -54.66 29.91
CA ARG A 468 -6.78 -54.32 31.24
C ARG A 468 -7.59 -55.00 32.33
N THR A 469 -6.93 -55.79 33.17
CA THR A 469 -7.43 -56.18 34.50
C THR A 469 -6.67 -55.39 35.56
N ALA A 470 -7.31 -55.16 36.71
CA ALA A 470 -6.88 -54.15 37.68
C ALA A 470 -5.52 -54.41 38.37
N GLN A 471 -4.90 -55.58 38.24
CA GLN A 471 -3.53 -55.84 38.73
C GLN A 471 -2.82 -56.88 37.82
N GLU A 472 -1.90 -56.42 36.95
CA GLU A 472 -0.90 -57.14 36.10
C GLU A 472 -1.36 -58.18 35.04
N PRO A 473 -0.54 -58.50 34.00
CA PRO A 473 0.08 -57.67 32.95
C PRO A 473 -0.78 -57.59 31.66
N ILE A 474 -0.43 -56.69 30.73
CA ILE A 474 -1.17 -56.47 29.46
C ILE A 474 -0.98 -57.67 28.52
N TYR A 475 -2.08 -58.31 28.12
CA TYR A 475 -2.09 -59.33 27.07
C TYR A 475 -2.60 -58.72 25.76
N TRP A 476 -1.83 -58.90 24.68
CA TRP A 476 -2.22 -58.50 23.34
C TRP A 476 -2.74 -59.72 22.59
N LEU A 477 -3.94 -59.63 22.01
CA LEU A 477 -4.57 -60.71 21.26
C LEU A 477 -4.72 -60.28 19.80
N THR A 478 -4.25 -61.13 18.89
CA THR A 478 -4.53 -61.01 17.45
C THR A 478 -5.52 -62.09 17.05
N VAL A 479 -6.50 -61.75 16.21
CA VAL A 479 -7.46 -62.72 15.67
C VAL A 479 -6.98 -63.13 14.28
N GLU A 480 -6.64 -64.40 14.11
CA GLU A 480 -6.14 -64.94 12.85
C GLU A 480 -7.28 -65.70 12.15
N LYS A 481 -7.55 -65.36 10.88
CA LYS A 481 -8.56 -66.06 10.07
C LYS A 481 -7.91 -67.29 9.44
N LYS A 482 -8.35 -68.49 9.83
CA LYS A 482 -7.88 -69.72 9.21
C LYS A 482 -8.37 -69.81 7.76
N PRO A 483 -7.70 -70.59 6.89
CA PRO A 483 -8.19 -70.87 5.53
C PRO A 483 -9.61 -71.43 5.46
N SER A 484 -10.10 -72.03 6.57
CA SER A 484 -11.47 -72.51 6.75
C SER A 484 -12.51 -71.41 7.00
N GLY A 485 -12.11 -70.14 7.11
CA GLY A 485 -12.99 -69.01 7.40
C GLY A 485 -13.27 -68.75 8.89
N GLU A 486 -12.77 -69.62 9.77
CA GLU A 486 -12.95 -69.54 11.22
C GLU A 486 -11.91 -68.60 11.87
N HIS A 487 -12.34 -67.76 12.81
CA HIS A 487 -11.50 -66.76 13.47
C HIS A 487 -11.07 -67.25 14.85
N VAL A 488 -9.76 -67.34 15.11
CA VAL A 488 -9.24 -67.87 16.38
C VAL A 488 -8.29 -66.86 17.04
N PRO A 489 -8.47 -66.50 18.33
CA PRO A 489 -7.58 -65.57 19.02
C PRO A 489 -6.25 -66.23 19.38
N LYS A 490 -5.14 -65.49 19.19
CA LYS A 490 -3.76 -65.88 19.50
C LYS A 490 -3.09 -64.80 20.34
N ALA A 491 -2.48 -65.19 21.45
CA ALA A 491 -1.77 -64.27 22.34
C ALA A 491 -0.41 -63.88 21.77
N VAL A 492 -0.12 -62.58 21.77
CA VAL A 492 1.14 -61.98 21.31
C VAL A 492 1.80 -61.25 22.48
N LYS A 493 3.12 -61.43 22.63
CA LYS A 493 3.93 -60.64 23.56
C LYS A 493 4.41 -59.38 22.83
N ASP A 494 3.83 -58.26 23.22
CA ASP A 494 4.30 -56.88 23.01
C ASP A 494 4.37 -56.35 21.56
N PRO A 495 3.45 -55.47 21.13
CA PRO A 495 3.51 -54.77 19.85
C PRO A 495 4.12 -53.37 20.07
N GLU A 496 5.38 -53.20 19.64
CA GLU A 496 5.95 -51.87 19.42
C GLU A 496 5.12 -51.15 18.35
N ALA A 497 4.65 -49.94 18.68
CA ALA A 497 3.84 -48.99 17.89
C ALA A 497 2.30 -49.11 17.98
N LEU A 498 1.72 -48.26 18.85
CA LEU A 498 0.29 -47.93 18.87
C LEU A 498 -0.01 -46.88 17.79
N THR A 499 -0.75 -47.25 16.75
CA THR A 499 -1.34 -46.30 15.78
C THR A 499 -2.85 -46.30 15.96
N TYR A 500 -3.45 -45.13 16.19
CA TYR A 500 -4.90 -44.97 16.33
C TYR A 500 -5.56 -44.96 14.94
N TRP A 501 -6.67 -45.69 14.79
CA TRP A 501 -7.48 -45.72 13.56
C TRP A 501 -8.95 -45.42 13.89
N THR A 502 -9.57 -44.59 13.06
CA THR A 502 -11.00 -44.24 13.11
C THR A 502 -11.73 -44.98 12.00
N PHE A 503 -12.86 -45.62 12.31
CA PHE A 503 -13.71 -46.31 11.32
C PHE A 503 -15.02 -45.55 11.13
N SER A 504 -15.44 -45.33 9.87
CA SER A 504 -16.82 -44.98 9.53
C SER A 504 -17.50 -46.21 8.90
N PHE A 505 -18.70 -46.52 9.39
CA PHE A 505 -19.56 -47.52 8.75
C PHE A 505 -20.42 -46.80 7.70
N SER A 506 -20.08 -46.99 6.42
CA SER A 506 -20.99 -46.65 5.31
C SER A 506 -21.43 -47.95 4.66
N GLY A 507 -22.63 -48.41 4.99
CA GLY A 507 -23.21 -49.61 4.38
C GLY A 507 -24.56 -49.95 5.00
N GLU A 508 -25.63 -49.42 4.42
CA GLU A 508 -26.97 -49.95 4.61
C GLU A 508 -27.03 -51.37 4.02
N THR A 509 -27.16 -52.39 4.86
CA THR A 509 -28.10 -53.52 4.66
C THR A 509 -28.24 -54.34 5.95
N PRO A 510 -29.48 -54.60 6.41
CA PRO A 510 -29.75 -55.40 7.59
C PRO A 510 -29.83 -56.90 7.25
N ASN A 511 -29.67 -57.74 8.26
CA ASN A 511 -29.88 -59.19 8.30
C ASN A 511 -28.68 -60.06 7.88
N HIS A 512 -27.93 -60.53 8.87
CA HIS A 512 -27.65 -61.96 9.04
C HIS A 512 -27.61 -62.25 10.55
N SER A 513 -28.70 -62.80 11.09
CA SER A 513 -28.79 -63.36 12.43
C SER A 513 -28.93 -64.87 12.32
N ALA A 514 -27.93 -65.62 12.80
CA ALA A 514 -28.06 -67.05 13.07
C ALA A 514 -28.41 -67.20 14.56
N ILE A 515 -29.63 -67.64 14.84
CA ILE A 515 -30.15 -67.94 16.18
C ILE A 515 -29.73 -69.37 16.55
N LEU A 516 -29.16 -69.55 17.74
CA LEU A 516 -29.21 -70.81 18.48
C LEU A 516 -29.88 -70.56 19.84
N HIS A 517 -31.15 -70.98 19.92
CA HIS A 517 -32.01 -71.28 21.08
C HIS A 517 -31.23 -71.94 22.24
N GLN A 518 -31.55 -71.91 23.54
CA GLN A 518 -32.72 -71.54 24.36
C GLN A 518 -32.36 -71.90 25.82
N PHE A 519 -32.68 -71.08 26.84
CA PHE A 519 -33.25 -71.53 28.14
C PHE A 519 -33.53 -70.36 29.10
N SER A 520 -34.80 -70.32 29.53
CA SER A 520 -35.46 -69.81 30.74
C SER A 520 -34.92 -68.62 31.55
N ASP A 521 -35.85 -67.67 31.74
CA ASP A 521 -36.11 -66.82 32.92
C ASP A 521 -35.34 -67.13 34.22
N GLN A 522 -34.68 -66.12 34.79
CA GLN A 522 -35.05 -65.49 36.08
C GLN A 522 -34.03 -64.43 36.52
N LEU A 523 -34.58 -63.31 37.01
CA LEU A 523 -34.04 -62.44 38.08
C LEU A 523 -32.58 -61.98 37.99
N LEU A 524 -32.37 -60.71 37.65
CA LEU A 524 -31.25 -59.94 38.18
C LEU A 524 -31.79 -58.76 38.98
N LYS A 525 -31.99 -59.00 40.28
CA LYS A 525 -31.71 -57.99 41.29
C LYS A 525 -30.20 -57.79 41.33
N ASN A 526 -29.81 -56.53 41.43
CA ASN A 526 -28.45 -56.06 41.70
C ASN A 526 -27.85 -56.81 42.91
N ASP A 527 -26.58 -57.20 42.83
CA ASP A 527 -25.54 -56.81 43.80
C ASP A 527 -24.18 -57.51 43.47
N ASP A 528 -23.11 -56.70 43.48
CA ASP A 528 -21.67 -57.01 43.62
C ASP A 528 -20.77 -57.31 42.38
N PRO A 529 -19.45 -56.99 42.42
CA PRO A 529 -18.95 -55.69 41.97
C PRO A 529 -17.70 -55.82 41.06
N GLU A 530 -17.79 -55.68 39.74
CA GLU A 530 -16.55 -55.51 38.94
C GLU A 530 -16.73 -54.94 37.53
N VAL A 531 -17.69 -54.02 37.35
CA VAL A 531 -17.84 -53.33 36.06
C VAL A 531 -18.05 -51.84 36.27
N THR A 532 -17.04 -51.03 35.96
CA THR A 532 -17.20 -49.58 35.86
C THR A 532 -17.50 -49.22 34.40
N VAL A 533 -18.74 -48.85 34.11
CA VAL A 533 -19.15 -48.31 32.81
C VAL A 533 -18.71 -46.84 32.74
N LYS A 534 -17.70 -46.53 31.92
CA LYS A 534 -17.35 -45.13 31.59
C LYS A 534 -17.81 -44.78 30.19
N ARG A 535 -18.66 -43.75 30.12
CA ARG A 535 -19.05 -43.08 28.88
C ARG A 535 -17.90 -42.19 28.42
N VAL A 536 -17.36 -42.42 27.24
CA VAL A 536 -16.33 -41.56 26.64
C VAL A 536 -16.99 -40.79 25.50
N THR A 537 -17.14 -39.49 25.67
CA THR A 537 -17.46 -38.54 24.60
C THR A 537 -16.16 -37.97 24.06
N ASP A 538 -16.00 -37.93 22.74
CA ASP A 538 -14.96 -37.09 22.13
C ASP A 538 -15.37 -35.61 22.14
N ASN A 539 -14.42 -34.73 21.85
CA ASN A 539 -14.62 -33.27 21.86
C ASN A 539 -15.49 -32.75 20.70
N LEU A 540 -16.15 -33.62 19.93
CA LEU A 540 -17.03 -33.26 18.82
C LEU A 540 -18.47 -33.75 19.00
N GLY A 541 -18.80 -34.35 20.15
CA GLY A 541 -20.20 -34.59 20.55
C GLY A 541 -20.92 -35.70 19.77
N ASN A 542 -20.19 -36.55 19.04
CA ASN A 542 -20.78 -37.69 18.35
C ASN A 542 -20.80 -38.94 19.24
N TYR A 543 -21.94 -39.63 19.24
CA TYR A 543 -22.13 -40.86 20.02
C TYR A 543 -21.39 -42.03 19.36
N MET A 544 -20.39 -42.59 20.04
CA MET A 544 -19.92 -43.95 19.74
C MET A 544 -20.83 -44.98 20.40
N ILE A 545 -21.23 -46.00 19.63
CA ILE A 545 -21.84 -47.21 20.18
C ILE A 545 -20.74 -47.94 20.97
N GLY A 546 -20.84 -47.94 22.29
CA GLY A 546 -19.95 -48.72 23.15
C GLY A 546 -20.37 -50.18 23.14
N PHE A 547 -19.45 -51.10 22.83
CA PHE A 547 -19.69 -52.53 22.95
C PHE A 547 -19.32 -53.00 24.36
N PHE A 548 -20.24 -53.67 25.04
CA PHE A 548 -20.03 -54.19 26.39
C PHE A 548 -19.85 -55.70 26.37
N TRP A 549 -18.85 -56.18 27.11
CA TRP A 549 -18.56 -57.60 27.25
C TRP A 549 -18.68 -57.98 28.71
N LYS A 550 -19.41 -59.07 28.98
CA LYS A 550 -19.36 -59.76 30.27
C LYS A 550 -18.39 -60.92 30.15
N ILE A 551 -17.41 -60.97 31.05
CA ILE A 551 -16.46 -62.09 31.15
C ILE A 551 -16.90 -62.94 32.33
N GLU A 552 -17.34 -64.17 32.07
CA GLU A 552 -17.61 -65.14 33.11
C GLU A 552 -16.52 -66.22 33.11
N ARG A 553 -15.96 -66.48 34.29
CA ARG A 553 -14.88 -67.45 34.50
C ARG A 553 -15.47 -68.77 34.96
N TYR A 554 -15.35 -69.80 34.13
CA TYR A 554 -15.67 -71.18 34.53
C TYR A 554 -14.43 -72.05 34.42
N SER A 555 -13.83 -72.34 35.58
CA SER A 555 -12.77 -73.31 35.98
C SER A 555 -11.68 -73.82 35.01
N SER A 556 -11.71 -73.49 33.72
CA SER A 556 -10.64 -73.69 32.72
C SER A 556 -10.91 -72.97 31.38
N CYS A 557 -12.06 -72.30 31.19
CA CYS A 557 -12.38 -71.54 29.98
C CYS A 557 -13.02 -70.18 30.30
N TYR A 558 -12.77 -69.19 29.44
CA TYR A 558 -13.43 -67.89 29.45
C TYR A 558 -14.54 -67.88 28.39
N THR A 559 -15.75 -67.49 28.78
CA THR A 559 -16.86 -67.30 27.84
C THR A 559 -17.14 -65.80 27.71
N PHE A 560 -17.15 -65.31 26.47
CA PHE A 560 -17.47 -63.92 26.15
C PHE A 560 -18.93 -63.84 25.70
N VAL A 561 -19.76 -63.13 26.47
CA VAL A 561 -21.16 -62.91 26.11
C VAL A 561 -21.32 -61.50 25.57
N TYR A 562 -21.85 -61.41 24.35
CA TYR A 562 -22.18 -60.16 23.69
C TYR A 562 -23.50 -59.62 24.27
N LEU A 563 -23.47 -58.43 24.85
CA LEU A 563 -24.68 -57.73 25.29
C LEU A 563 -24.93 -56.55 24.36
N PHE A 564 -26.10 -56.52 23.74
CA PHE A 564 -26.56 -55.43 22.88
C PHE A 564 -26.85 -54.16 23.67
#